data_AF-A0A1F7MVU8-F1
#
_entry.id   AF-A0A1F7MVU8-F1
#
_cell.length_a   1.000
_cell.length_b   1.000
_cell.length_c   1.000
_cell.angle_alpha   90.00
_cell.angle_beta   90.00
_cell.angle_gamma   90.00
#
_symmetry.space_group_name_H-M   'P 1'
#
loop_
_entity.id
_entity.type
_entity.pdbx_description
1 polymer ?
#
loop_
_entity_poly.entity_id
_entity_poly.type
_entity_poly.pdbx_seq_one_letter_code
_entity_poly.pdbx_strand_id
1 'polypeptide(L)'
;MFKHICVPVDNSEFSNRAIDLAVELGRTCGARLTGIHVYAARLHDYRFKQMEYTLPEEYRDETELERQRKIHDSLIAMGLQLISDSYLDVLGRRAGEAGLAFERKMIDGKHYKVLVEDCLANDYDLVVMGALGMGAVKDSQLGSVTERFVRKVARDTLVVRNADPLKDQQGAIVVCLDGSPQSFNGLRLGLGLSRALHRPLQAVAVYDPYLHYAMFNGIVGVLSEKASKVFRFKEQEQLHEEIIDTGLAKIYQSHLEIGRKLAAEEGVDLAITLLDGKCFEKILTFARKEQPWLLILGRVGVHSDADEVDLGSNTENLLRLAPCNVLLTGGTFYPPLDVRAEEIIAWTEEAEARMERVPPQVKGVARTALLRYAIEQGHTVITNKVIDEAMAIFMPTRMAERMQILAEDVAVAKLRAEQQPATAICAVCGYTVRGPRPVVTCPVCGAGADRFQVISREVVEAIATQEGGIEAEESLPGIEVKWSADARDALREVTDAYLRRRAKARVEKYARSKRIPVITCQLALPMIEETVGRDKLGSGWDTLLARTRFEPAPAPGARAAAGGTGFTWTEEATARLDRVPAGFMRDMTREEVERVAAARGVTTIDLAVCEDGIGHARATMNEVLAGYVSNKKPR
;
A
#
# COMPACT_ATOMS: atom_id res chain seq x y z
N MET A 1 -18.02 -3.59 -10.02
CA MET A 1 -17.45 -2.24 -10.13
C MET A 1 -18.17 -1.33 -9.15
N PHE A 2 -19.38 -0.87 -9.45
CA PHE A 2 -20.24 -0.15 -8.50
C PHE A 2 -21.49 -0.98 -8.18
N LYS A 3 -21.90 -1.02 -6.91
CA LYS A 3 -23.12 -1.70 -6.45
C LYS A 3 -24.16 -0.70 -5.96
N HIS A 4 -23.73 0.45 -5.46
CA HIS A 4 -24.60 1.49 -4.94
C HIS A 4 -24.17 2.88 -5.42
N ILE A 5 -25.02 3.52 -6.24
CA ILE A 5 -24.77 4.84 -6.83
C ILE A 5 -25.69 5.87 -6.18
N CYS A 6 -25.12 6.96 -5.68
CA CYS A 6 -25.84 8.13 -5.17
C CYS A 6 -25.92 9.21 -6.24
N VAL A 7 -27.09 9.80 -6.41
CA VAL A 7 -27.35 10.86 -7.41
C VAL A 7 -28.01 12.05 -6.72
N PRO A 8 -27.23 13.09 -6.36
CA PRO A 8 -27.77 14.38 -5.95
C PRO A 8 -28.50 15.03 -7.14
N VAL A 9 -29.75 15.44 -6.93
CA VAL A 9 -30.57 16.06 -7.98
C VAL A 9 -30.95 17.49 -7.64
N ASP A 10 -31.00 18.37 -8.63
CA ASP A 10 -31.50 19.75 -8.48
C ASP A 10 -32.28 20.25 -9.71
N ASN A 11 -32.60 19.36 -10.66
CA ASN A 11 -33.29 19.65 -11.93
C ASN A 11 -32.58 20.65 -12.86
N SER A 12 -31.31 20.98 -12.61
CA SER A 12 -30.46 21.65 -13.59
C SER A 12 -30.15 20.73 -14.77
N GLU A 13 -29.72 21.29 -15.90
CA GLU A 13 -29.34 20.51 -17.09
C GLU A 13 -28.24 19.47 -16.77
N PHE A 14 -27.21 19.86 -16.01
CA PHE A 14 -26.13 18.96 -15.60
C PHE A 14 -26.60 17.88 -14.62
N SER A 15 -27.54 18.21 -13.72
CA SER A 15 -28.14 17.22 -12.83
C SER A 15 -29.01 16.21 -13.60
N ASN A 16 -29.79 16.68 -14.57
CA ASN A 16 -30.60 15.81 -15.42
C ASN A 16 -29.73 14.89 -16.29
N ARG A 17 -28.58 15.39 -16.77
CA ARG A 17 -27.60 14.54 -17.45
C ARG A 17 -26.92 13.55 -16.49
N ALA A 18 -26.65 13.96 -15.24
CA ALA A 18 -26.13 13.08 -14.20
C ALA A 18 -27.07 11.92 -13.88
N ILE A 19 -28.39 12.16 -13.90
CA ILE A 19 -29.41 11.10 -13.80
C ILE A 19 -29.25 10.09 -14.94
N ASP A 20 -29.13 10.56 -16.19
CA ASP A 20 -28.99 9.65 -17.34
C ASP A 20 -27.75 8.78 -17.27
N LEU A 21 -26.59 9.39 -16.96
CA LEU A 21 -25.33 8.67 -16.80
C LEU A 21 -25.38 7.68 -15.63
N ALA A 22 -26.00 8.05 -14.51
CA ALA A 22 -26.16 7.16 -13.37
C ALA A 22 -27.05 5.96 -13.69
N VAL A 23 -28.12 6.15 -14.48
CA VAL A 23 -29.00 5.06 -14.93
C VAL A 23 -28.27 4.14 -15.92
N GLU A 24 -27.50 4.70 -16.86
CA GLU A 24 -26.67 3.94 -17.79
C GLU A 24 -25.63 3.07 -17.05
N LEU A 25 -24.88 3.68 -16.12
CA LEU A 25 -23.90 2.98 -15.29
C LEU A 25 -24.57 1.96 -14.37
N GLY A 26 -25.72 2.31 -13.79
CA GLY A 26 -26.51 1.45 -12.91
C GLY A 26 -26.98 0.19 -13.64
N ARG A 27 -27.52 0.32 -14.86
CA ARG A 27 -27.93 -0.80 -15.71
C ARG A 27 -26.75 -1.70 -16.06
N THR A 28 -25.62 -1.10 -16.41
CA THR A 28 -24.43 -1.85 -16.82
C THR A 28 -23.79 -2.60 -15.66
N CYS A 29 -23.83 -2.04 -14.45
CA CYS A 29 -23.24 -2.65 -13.25
C CYS A 29 -24.22 -3.51 -12.42
N GLY A 30 -25.52 -3.43 -12.69
CA GLY A 30 -26.55 -3.97 -11.80
C GLY A 30 -26.62 -3.26 -10.44
N ALA A 31 -26.32 -1.96 -10.41
CA ALA A 31 -26.25 -1.19 -9.17
C ALA A 31 -27.63 -0.65 -8.75
N ARG A 32 -27.84 -0.50 -7.44
CA ARG A 32 -28.99 0.25 -6.91
C ARG A 32 -28.71 1.75 -6.95
N LEU A 33 -29.75 2.55 -7.17
CA LEU A 33 -29.68 4.00 -7.20
C LEU A 33 -30.32 4.62 -5.95
N THR A 34 -29.68 5.62 -5.37
CA THR A 34 -30.28 6.49 -4.37
C THR A 34 -30.31 7.92 -4.88
N GLY A 35 -31.52 8.46 -5.05
CA GLY A 35 -31.74 9.87 -5.38
C GLY A 35 -31.77 10.71 -4.13
N ILE A 36 -31.00 11.80 -4.09
CA ILE A 36 -30.98 12.72 -2.96
C ILE A 36 -31.29 14.14 -3.41
N HIS A 37 -32.26 14.78 -2.78
CA HIS A 37 -32.46 16.21 -2.89
C HIS A 37 -32.36 16.87 -1.51
N VAL A 38 -31.56 17.92 -1.42
CA VAL A 38 -31.45 18.74 -0.21
C VAL A 38 -32.11 20.08 -0.49
N TYR A 39 -33.10 20.44 0.33
CA TYR A 39 -33.77 21.73 0.26
C TYR A 39 -33.49 22.53 1.53
N ALA A 40 -33.62 23.86 1.46
CA ALA A 40 -33.13 24.77 2.50
C ALA A 40 -34.27 25.58 3.16
N ALA A 41 -35.30 24.91 3.68
CA ALA A 41 -36.48 25.58 4.24
C ALA A 41 -36.10 26.49 5.41
N ARG A 42 -35.32 25.99 6.37
CA ARG A 42 -34.90 26.78 7.55
C ARG A 42 -34.07 28.03 7.21
N LEU A 43 -33.27 27.95 6.16
CA LEU A 43 -32.45 29.10 5.72
C LEU A 43 -33.32 30.19 5.09
N HIS A 44 -34.39 29.78 4.39
CA HIS A 44 -35.38 30.69 3.83
C HIS A 44 -36.15 31.40 4.95
N ASP A 45 -36.64 30.66 5.94
CA ASP A 45 -37.40 31.23 7.08
C ASP A 45 -36.57 32.24 7.87
N TYR A 46 -35.27 31.98 8.05
CA TYR A 46 -34.36 32.93 8.69
C TYR A 46 -34.26 34.25 7.92
N ARG A 47 -34.14 34.19 6.59
CA ARG A 47 -34.08 35.40 5.75
C ARG A 47 -35.40 36.15 5.71
N PHE A 48 -36.52 35.44 5.67
CA PHE A 48 -37.85 36.03 5.78
C PHE A 48 -37.98 36.87 7.05
N LYS A 49 -37.60 36.31 8.21
CA LYS A 49 -37.59 37.03 9.49
C LYS A 49 -36.71 38.27 9.49
N GLN A 50 -35.55 38.23 8.81
CA GLN A 50 -34.69 39.40 8.66
C GLN A 50 -35.29 40.50 7.77
N MET A 51 -36.23 40.18 6.89
CA MET A 51 -36.87 41.15 5.98
C MET A 51 -38.08 41.85 6.60
N GLU A 52 -38.57 41.38 7.76
CA GLU A 52 -39.77 41.92 8.41
C GLU A 52 -39.70 43.43 8.66
N TYR A 53 -38.50 43.98 8.97
CA TYR A 53 -38.32 45.43 9.17
C TYR A 53 -38.50 46.25 7.89
N THR A 54 -38.47 45.63 6.71
CA THR A 54 -38.65 46.30 5.40
C THR A 54 -40.09 46.27 4.91
N LEU A 55 -40.98 45.49 5.55
CA LEU A 55 -42.38 45.38 5.16
C LEU A 55 -43.10 46.73 5.28
N PRO A 56 -44.15 47.03 4.49
CA PRO A 56 -45.00 48.20 4.71
C PRO A 56 -45.58 48.26 6.13
N GLU A 57 -45.90 49.46 6.63
CA GLU A 57 -46.34 49.68 8.02
C GLU A 57 -47.60 48.88 8.38
N GLU A 58 -48.52 48.69 7.43
CA GLU A 58 -49.73 47.86 7.56
C GLU A 58 -49.45 46.37 7.88
N TYR A 59 -48.24 45.88 7.60
CA TYR A 59 -47.81 44.50 7.86
C TYR A 59 -46.81 44.37 9.02
N ARG A 60 -46.47 45.48 9.70
CA ARG A 60 -45.57 45.47 10.87
C ARG A 60 -46.29 45.34 12.21
N ASP A 61 -47.60 45.17 12.19
CA ASP A 61 -48.37 44.80 13.38
C ASP A 61 -47.99 43.39 13.86
N GLU A 62 -47.88 43.21 15.18
CA GLU A 62 -47.44 41.96 15.78
C GLU A 62 -48.31 40.77 15.38
N THR A 63 -49.63 40.96 15.31
CA THR A 63 -50.58 39.88 14.96
C THR A 63 -50.46 39.49 13.49
N GLU A 64 -50.24 40.47 12.61
CA GLU A 64 -50.09 40.23 11.18
C GLU A 64 -48.73 39.60 10.86
N LEU A 65 -47.64 40.01 11.53
CA LEU A 65 -46.34 39.35 11.42
C LEU A 65 -46.39 37.88 11.85
N GLU A 66 -47.03 37.56 12.98
CA GLU A 66 -47.20 36.18 13.41
C GLU A 66 -48.02 35.35 12.40
N ARG A 67 -49.08 35.94 11.86
CA ARG A 67 -49.90 35.32 10.83
C ARG A 67 -49.09 35.05 9.56
N GLN A 68 -48.32 36.03 9.11
CA GLN A 68 -47.45 35.89 7.93
C GLN A 68 -46.39 34.82 8.12
N ARG A 69 -45.74 34.76 9.29
CA ARG A 69 -44.78 33.69 9.62
C ARG A 69 -45.44 32.31 9.50
N LYS A 70 -46.60 32.10 10.13
CA LYS A 70 -47.31 30.81 10.08
C LYS A 70 -47.71 30.41 8.66
N ILE A 71 -48.23 31.36 7.88
CA ILE A 71 -48.63 31.13 6.48
C ILE A 71 -47.39 30.82 5.63
N HIS A 72 -46.35 31.64 5.74
CA HIS A 72 -45.12 31.47 4.98
C HIS A 72 -44.41 30.16 5.32
N ASP A 73 -44.19 29.85 6.60
CA ASP A 73 -43.50 28.63 7.03
C ASP A 73 -44.22 27.38 6.51
N SER A 74 -45.57 27.36 6.57
CA SER A 74 -46.36 26.23 6.07
C SER A 74 -46.35 26.12 4.54
N LEU A 75 -46.55 27.22 3.81
CA LEU A 75 -46.57 27.23 2.35
C LEU A 75 -45.20 26.93 1.76
N ILE A 76 -44.12 27.49 2.33
CA ILE A 76 -42.76 27.27 1.84
C ILE A 76 -42.28 25.87 2.19
N ALA A 77 -42.51 25.37 3.41
CA ALA A 77 -42.09 24.01 3.74
C ALA A 77 -42.80 22.97 2.85
N MET A 78 -44.12 23.09 2.70
CA MET A 78 -44.90 22.19 1.82
C MET A 78 -44.52 22.37 0.35
N GLY A 79 -44.36 23.61 -0.11
CA GLY A 79 -43.99 23.93 -1.49
C GLY A 79 -42.60 23.41 -1.86
N LEU A 80 -41.59 23.64 -1.01
CA LEU A 80 -40.24 23.13 -1.22
C LEU A 80 -40.22 21.60 -1.18
N GLN A 81 -40.97 20.95 -0.29
CA GLN A 81 -41.08 19.49 -0.27
C GLN A 81 -41.70 18.94 -1.56
N LEU A 82 -42.80 19.54 -2.05
CA LEU A 82 -43.42 19.13 -3.31
C LEU A 82 -42.49 19.29 -4.51
N ILE A 83 -41.77 20.42 -4.59
CA ILE A 83 -40.76 20.65 -5.64
C ILE A 83 -39.64 19.61 -5.53
N SER A 84 -39.14 19.37 -4.31
CA SER A 84 -38.08 18.39 -4.05
C SER A 84 -38.48 16.98 -4.49
N ASP A 85 -39.71 16.56 -4.18
CA ASP A 85 -40.24 15.26 -4.57
C ASP A 85 -40.37 15.16 -6.10
N SER A 86 -40.81 16.24 -6.76
CA SER A 86 -40.92 16.29 -8.22
C SER A 86 -39.58 16.10 -8.94
N TYR A 87 -38.47 16.57 -8.36
CA TYR A 87 -37.13 16.36 -8.90
C TYR A 87 -36.68 14.90 -8.77
N LEU A 88 -37.02 14.25 -7.65
CA LEU A 88 -36.72 12.85 -7.41
C LEU A 88 -37.59 11.93 -8.27
N ASP A 89 -38.82 12.32 -8.60
CA ASP A 89 -39.70 11.56 -9.50
C ASP A 89 -39.12 11.41 -10.91
N VAL A 90 -38.37 12.40 -11.40
CA VAL A 90 -37.67 12.29 -12.70
C VAL A 90 -36.67 11.13 -12.68
N LEU A 91 -35.84 11.07 -11.64
CA LEU A 91 -34.87 9.99 -11.45
C LEU A 91 -35.58 8.66 -11.19
N GLY A 92 -36.61 8.66 -10.35
CA GLY A 92 -37.38 7.46 -10.02
C GLY A 92 -38.04 6.81 -11.24
N ARG A 93 -38.62 7.62 -12.15
CA ARG A 93 -39.18 7.13 -13.41
C ARG A 93 -38.11 6.50 -14.30
N ARG A 94 -36.99 7.20 -14.53
CA ARG A 94 -35.88 6.68 -15.37
C ARG A 94 -35.25 5.42 -14.78
N ALA A 95 -35.10 5.35 -13.46
CA ALA A 95 -34.62 4.15 -12.77
C ALA A 95 -35.60 2.98 -12.92
N GLY A 96 -36.91 3.24 -12.79
CA GLY A 96 -37.97 2.25 -12.96
C GLY A 96 -38.05 1.71 -14.40
N GLU A 97 -37.95 2.59 -15.40
CA GLU A 97 -37.88 2.21 -16.83
C GLU A 97 -36.66 1.34 -17.14
N ALA A 98 -35.55 1.57 -16.44
CA ALA A 98 -34.33 0.77 -16.54
C ALA A 98 -34.34 -0.50 -15.67
N GLY A 99 -35.40 -0.74 -14.87
CA GLY A 99 -35.51 -1.90 -13.99
C GLY A 99 -34.55 -1.88 -12.78
N LEU A 100 -34.11 -0.70 -12.35
CA LEU A 100 -33.16 -0.53 -11.25
C LEU A 100 -33.87 -0.33 -9.90
N ALA A 101 -33.30 -0.88 -8.84
CA ALA A 101 -33.75 -0.60 -7.47
C ALA A 101 -33.46 0.87 -7.13
N PHE A 102 -34.49 1.60 -6.71
CA PHE A 102 -34.42 3.04 -6.44
C PHE A 102 -34.87 3.38 -5.03
N GLU A 103 -34.05 4.17 -4.33
CA GLU A 103 -34.34 4.75 -3.02
C GLU A 103 -34.37 6.28 -3.15
N ARG A 104 -35.37 6.93 -2.56
CA ARG A 104 -35.50 8.39 -2.56
C ARG A 104 -35.19 8.96 -1.18
N LYS A 105 -34.39 10.03 -1.11
CA LYS A 105 -34.07 10.77 0.12
C LYS A 105 -34.29 12.27 -0.08
N MET A 106 -35.15 12.85 0.75
CA MET A 106 -35.35 14.30 0.86
C MET A 106 -34.88 14.75 2.23
N ILE A 107 -34.00 15.75 2.27
CA ILE A 107 -33.40 16.21 3.53
C ILE A 107 -33.40 17.73 3.59
N ASP A 108 -33.86 18.30 4.71
CA ASP A 108 -33.80 19.74 4.97
C ASP A 108 -32.42 20.15 5.52
N GLY A 109 -31.84 21.21 4.95
CA GLY A 109 -30.66 21.84 5.48
C GLY A 109 -29.80 22.55 4.43
N LYS A 110 -28.53 22.77 4.78
CA LYS A 110 -27.57 23.42 3.86
C LYS A 110 -27.03 22.39 2.88
N HIS A 111 -27.39 22.51 1.60
CA HIS A 111 -27.05 21.61 0.48
C HIS A 111 -25.76 20.80 0.65
N TYR A 112 -24.58 21.41 0.52
CA TYR A 112 -23.30 20.68 0.57
C TYR A 112 -23.05 20.00 1.93
N LYS A 113 -23.50 20.59 3.04
CA LYS A 113 -23.22 20.07 4.37
C LYS A 113 -23.96 18.75 4.59
N VAL A 114 -25.26 18.76 4.28
CA VAL A 114 -26.13 17.59 4.39
C VAL A 114 -25.71 16.50 3.41
N LEU A 115 -25.36 16.85 2.17
CA LEU A 115 -24.86 15.87 1.19
C LEU A 115 -23.56 15.20 1.64
N VAL A 116 -22.62 15.97 2.22
CA VAL A 116 -21.38 15.42 2.78
C VAL A 116 -21.69 14.50 3.96
N GLU A 117 -22.56 14.93 4.89
CA GLU A 117 -22.96 14.14 6.05
C GLU A 117 -23.64 12.83 5.65
N ASP A 118 -24.58 12.85 4.70
CA ASP A 118 -25.23 11.63 4.20
C ASP A 118 -24.24 10.72 3.46
N CYS A 119 -23.33 11.28 2.64
CA CYS A 119 -22.35 10.47 1.91
C CYS A 119 -21.31 9.82 2.83
N LEU A 120 -20.96 10.46 3.96
CA LEU A 120 -20.07 9.87 4.96
C LEU A 120 -20.79 8.84 5.85
N ALA A 121 -22.10 9.01 6.07
CA ALA A 121 -22.90 8.10 6.90
C ALA A 121 -23.36 6.83 6.16
N ASN A 122 -23.41 6.86 4.83
CA ASN A 122 -23.86 5.74 4.00
C ASN A 122 -22.71 5.21 3.13
N ASP A 123 -22.77 3.94 2.74
CA ASP A 123 -21.71 3.30 1.96
C ASP A 123 -22.04 3.33 0.46
N TYR A 124 -21.96 4.52 -0.13
CA TYR A 124 -22.05 4.68 -1.57
C TYR A 124 -20.71 4.35 -2.23
N ASP A 125 -20.75 3.57 -3.32
CA ASP A 125 -19.55 3.25 -4.11
C ASP A 125 -19.19 4.39 -5.07
N LEU A 126 -20.22 5.06 -5.60
CA LEU A 126 -20.08 6.14 -6.58
C LEU A 126 -21.11 7.24 -6.32
N VAL A 127 -20.68 8.49 -6.44
CA VAL A 127 -21.57 9.67 -6.46
C VAL A 127 -21.55 10.27 -7.86
N VAL A 128 -22.71 10.42 -8.48
CA VAL A 128 -22.83 11.04 -9.81
C VAL A 128 -23.57 12.36 -9.65
N MET A 129 -22.90 13.48 -9.91
CA MET A 129 -23.48 14.81 -9.70
C MET A 129 -23.10 15.79 -10.82
N GLY A 130 -23.97 16.78 -11.05
CA GLY A 130 -23.72 17.86 -12.00
C GLY A 130 -22.56 18.76 -11.56
N ALA A 131 -21.80 19.26 -12.53
CA ALA A 131 -20.75 20.25 -12.28
C ALA A 131 -21.32 21.60 -11.87
N LEU A 132 -22.47 21.99 -12.42
CA LEU A 132 -23.17 23.24 -12.17
C LEU A 132 -24.62 22.93 -11.80
N GLY A 133 -25.22 23.80 -10.98
CA GLY A 133 -26.62 23.70 -10.56
C GLY A 133 -27.47 24.84 -11.11
N MET A 134 -28.72 24.94 -10.65
CA MET A 134 -29.70 25.95 -11.13
C MET A 134 -29.24 27.41 -11.03
N GLY A 135 -28.36 27.73 -10.07
CA GLY A 135 -27.85 29.10 -9.85
C GLY A 135 -26.64 29.48 -10.71
N ALA A 136 -26.29 28.70 -11.72
CA ALA A 136 -25.12 28.96 -12.57
C ALA A 136 -25.32 30.19 -13.45
N VAL A 137 -24.30 31.05 -13.49
CA VAL A 137 -24.16 32.19 -14.42
C VAL A 137 -23.12 31.89 -15.49
N LYS A 138 -23.06 32.70 -16.55
CA LYS A 138 -22.22 32.47 -17.75
C LYS A 138 -20.76 32.12 -17.46
N ASP A 139 -20.14 32.76 -16.46
CA ASP A 139 -18.72 32.56 -16.12
C ASP A 139 -18.49 31.49 -15.04
N SER A 140 -19.52 30.73 -14.66
CA SER A 140 -19.41 29.67 -13.65
C SER A 140 -18.62 28.48 -14.20
N GLN A 141 -17.52 28.14 -13.53
CA GLN A 141 -16.69 26.97 -13.92
C GLN A 141 -17.06 25.69 -13.17
N LEU A 142 -17.47 25.83 -11.90
CA LEU A 142 -17.86 24.73 -11.02
C LEU A 142 -18.84 25.25 -9.96
N GLY A 143 -19.84 24.45 -9.62
CA GLY A 143 -20.88 24.79 -8.64
C GLY A 143 -20.35 24.73 -7.21
N SER A 144 -20.81 25.65 -6.36
CA SER A 144 -20.35 25.75 -4.97
C SER A 144 -20.66 24.51 -4.12
N VAL A 145 -21.73 23.77 -4.45
CA VAL A 145 -22.09 22.51 -3.79
C VAL A 145 -21.11 21.42 -4.19
N THR A 146 -20.92 21.22 -5.50
CA THR A 146 -19.97 20.26 -6.07
C THR A 146 -18.57 20.50 -5.55
N GLU A 147 -18.06 21.73 -5.61
CA GLU A 147 -16.72 22.10 -5.14
C GLU A 147 -16.49 21.74 -3.66
N ARG A 148 -17.42 22.11 -2.78
CA ARG A 148 -17.29 21.81 -1.34
C ARG A 148 -17.46 20.33 -1.03
N PHE A 149 -18.29 19.64 -1.80
CA PHE A 149 -18.52 18.21 -1.68
C PHE A 149 -17.26 17.43 -2.04
N VAL A 150 -16.71 17.67 -3.24
CA VAL A 150 -15.53 16.96 -3.72
C VAL A 150 -14.29 17.23 -2.86
N ARG A 151 -14.20 18.32 -2.11
CA ARG A 151 -13.08 18.55 -1.17
C ARG A 151 -13.21 17.79 0.15
N LYS A 152 -14.39 17.27 0.48
CA LYS A 152 -14.68 16.69 1.81
C LYS A 152 -15.00 15.19 1.76
N VAL A 153 -15.39 14.69 0.61
CA VAL A 153 -15.83 13.30 0.42
C VAL A 153 -14.81 12.57 -0.43
N ALA A 154 -14.16 11.56 0.14
CA ALA A 154 -13.19 10.72 -0.56
C ALA A 154 -13.81 9.60 -1.41
N ARG A 155 -15.14 9.49 -1.48
CA ARG A 155 -15.82 8.52 -2.34
C ARG A 155 -15.61 8.85 -3.81
N ASP A 156 -15.60 7.81 -4.65
CA ASP A 156 -15.48 7.99 -6.10
C ASP A 156 -16.64 8.87 -6.58
N THR A 157 -16.32 9.94 -7.30
CA THR A 157 -17.28 10.98 -7.67
C THR A 157 -17.16 11.31 -9.15
N LEU A 158 -18.20 11.01 -9.93
CA LEU A 158 -18.35 11.42 -11.32
C LEU A 158 -19.02 12.80 -11.36
N VAL A 159 -18.25 13.80 -11.79
CA VAL A 159 -18.71 15.16 -12.02
C VAL A 159 -19.06 15.34 -13.48
N VAL A 160 -20.35 15.54 -13.75
CA VAL A 160 -20.91 15.67 -15.10
C VAL A 160 -20.77 17.12 -15.56
N ARG A 161 -19.87 17.33 -16.52
CA ARG A 161 -19.50 18.66 -17.06
C ARG A 161 -20.03 18.91 -18.46
N ASN A 162 -20.56 17.89 -19.12
CA ASN A 162 -21.20 18.03 -20.41
C ASN A 162 -22.70 17.76 -20.26
N ALA A 163 -23.55 18.76 -20.55
CA ALA A 163 -25.00 18.60 -20.53
C ALA A 163 -25.55 18.06 -21.86
N ASP A 164 -24.77 18.13 -22.95
CA ASP A 164 -25.17 17.75 -24.30
C ASP A 164 -25.00 16.23 -24.53
N PRO A 165 -26.10 15.46 -24.69
CA PRO A 165 -26.03 14.01 -24.90
C PRO A 165 -25.35 13.60 -26.21
N LEU A 166 -25.31 14.47 -27.22
CA LEU A 166 -24.70 14.14 -28.52
C LEU A 166 -23.17 14.05 -28.41
N LYS A 167 -22.57 14.95 -27.64
CA LYS A 167 -21.13 14.94 -27.35
C LYS A 167 -20.71 13.71 -26.56
N ASP A 168 -21.62 13.10 -25.83
CA ASP A 168 -21.35 11.89 -25.07
C ASP A 168 -21.29 10.63 -25.96
N GLN A 169 -21.66 10.68 -27.23
CA GLN A 169 -21.63 9.51 -28.12
C GLN A 169 -20.22 9.15 -28.60
N GLN A 170 -19.25 10.06 -28.45
CA GLN A 170 -17.88 9.91 -28.96
C GLN A 170 -16.88 10.11 -27.82
N GLY A 171 -15.61 9.79 -28.07
CA GLY A 171 -14.53 10.00 -27.11
C GLY A 171 -14.17 8.78 -26.25
N ALA A 172 -12.87 8.65 -26.01
CA ALA A 172 -12.29 7.59 -25.17
C ALA A 172 -12.49 7.87 -23.67
N ILE A 173 -12.30 6.84 -22.86
CA ILE A 173 -12.03 6.99 -21.43
C ILE A 173 -10.53 7.26 -21.30
N VAL A 174 -10.16 8.33 -20.61
CA VAL A 174 -8.76 8.71 -20.40
C VAL A 174 -8.45 8.64 -18.91
N VAL A 175 -7.41 7.90 -18.54
CA VAL A 175 -6.90 7.80 -17.17
C VAL A 175 -5.61 8.57 -17.06
N CYS A 176 -5.49 9.46 -16.07
CA CYS A 176 -4.22 10.12 -15.80
C CYS A 176 -3.39 9.30 -14.80
N LEU A 177 -2.17 8.94 -15.21
CA LEU A 177 -1.23 8.14 -14.42
C LEU A 177 -0.04 8.97 -13.96
N ASP A 178 0.20 8.98 -12.66
CA ASP A 178 1.32 9.64 -12.00
C ASP A 178 2.12 8.70 -11.09
N GLY A 179 1.79 7.41 -11.08
CA GLY A 179 2.41 6.39 -10.24
C GLY A 179 1.84 6.30 -8.81
N SER A 180 0.94 7.20 -8.41
CA SER A 180 0.27 7.12 -7.12
C SER A 180 -0.72 5.95 -7.04
N PRO A 181 -1.02 5.44 -5.83
CA PRO A 181 -2.03 4.40 -5.66
C PRO A 181 -3.42 4.81 -6.13
N GLN A 182 -3.75 6.11 -6.08
CA GLN A 182 -5.03 6.62 -6.56
C GLN A 182 -5.10 6.64 -8.08
N SER A 183 -4.02 6.98 -8.79
CA SER A 183 -4.03 6.94 -10.26
C SER A 183 -4.14 5.51 -10.78
N PHE A 184 -3.49 4.54 -10.11
CA PHE A 184 -3.67 3.11 -10.43
C PHE A 184 -5.08 2.59 -10.08
N ASN A 185 -5.73 3.10 -9.03
CA ASN A 185 -7.16 2.79 -8.81
C ASN A 185 -8.02 3.38 -9.95
N GLY A 186 -7.67 4.57 -10.41
CA GLY A 186 -8.27 5.19 -11.59
C GLY A 186 -8.15 4.32 -12.84
N LEU A 187 -7.00 3.68 -13.06
CA LEU A 187 -6.81 2.72 -14.14
C LEU A 187 -7.74 1.52 -14.01
N ARG A 188 -7.81 0.92 -12.81
CA ARG A 188 -8.70 -0.21 -12.54
C ARG A 188 -10.18 0.14 -12.80
N LEU A 189 -10.62 1.34 -12.40
CA LEU A 189 -11.95 1.85 -12.73
C LEU A 189 -12.12 2.06 -14.24
N GLY A 190 -11.11 2.63 -14.91
CA GLY A 190 -11.09 2.83 -16.36
C GLY A 190 -11.20 1.52 -17.15
N LEU A 191 -10.48 0.47 -16.74
CA LEU A 191 -10.57 -0.87 -17.31
C LEU A 191 -11.97 -1.48 -17.14
N GLY A 192 -12.54 -1.34 -15.94
CA GLY A 192 -13.91 -1.77 -15.67
C GLY A 192 -14.93 -1.04 -16.54
N LEU A 193 -14.83 0.29 -16.63
CA LEU A 193 -15.72 1.13 -17.43
C LEU A 193 -15.55 0.89 -18.93
N SER A 194 -14.33 0.70 -19.41
CA SER A 194 -14.04 0.40 -20.82
C SER A 194 -14.71 -0.90 -21.26
N ARG A 195 -14.60 -1.96 -20.45
CA ARG A 195 -15.29 -3.24 -20.72
C ARG A 195 -16.81 -3.13 -20.63
N ALA A 196 -17.29 -2.40 -19.62
CA ALA A 196 -18.71 -2.22 -19.36
C ALA A 196 -19.43 -1.40 -20.45
N LEU A 197 -18.78 -0.34 -20.94
CA LEU A 197 -19.36 0.61 -21.91
C LEU A 197 -18.85 0.41 -23.33
N HIS A 198 -17.97 -0.57 -23.55
CA HIS A 198 -17.30 -0.84 -24.84
C HIS A 198 -16.61 0.40 -25.44
N ARG A 199 -15.94 1.19 -24.61
CA ARG A 199 -15.23 2.41 -25.02
C ARG A 199 -13.72 2.19 -25.03
N PRO A 200 -12.98 2.83 -25.97
CA PRO A 200 -11.52 2.78 -25.97
C PRO A 200 -10.97 3.42 -24.70
N LEU A 201 -9.87 2.85 -24.20
CA LEU A 201 -9.18 3.31 -23.00
C LEU A 201 -7.80 3.84 -23.37
N GLN A 202 -7.44 5.00 -22.83
CA GLN A 202 -6.13 5.60 -23.00
C GLN A 202 -5.57 6.05 -21.64
N ALA A 203 -4.29 5.81 -21.41
CA ALA A 203 -3.57 6.32 -20.25
C ALA A 203 -2.67 7.50 -20.66
N VAL A 204 -2.70 8.56 -19.87
CA VAL A 204 -1.87 9.76 -20.10
C VAL A 204 -1.05 10.05 -18.86
N ALA A 205 0.23 10.28 -19.03
CA ALA A 205 1.14 10.68 -17.96
C ALA A 205 1.84 11.98 -18.35
N VAL A 206 2.01 12.89 -17.39
CA VAL A 206 2.68 14.17 -17.63
C VAL A 206 3.76 14.41 -16.58
N TYR A 207 4.97 14.71 -17.04
CA TYR A 207 6.08 15.14 -16.18
C TYR A 207 6.44 16.59 -16.49
N ASP A 208 6.86 17.34 -15.47
CA ASP A 208 7.19 18.77 -15.59
C ASP A 208 8.72 18.96 -15.51
N PRO A 209 9.42 19.00 -16.67
CA PRO A 209 10.84 19.34 -16.67
C PRO A 209 11.05 20.83 -16.38
N TYR A 210 10.06 21.70 -16.57
CA TYR A 210 10.30 23.15 -16.60
C TYR A 210 10.34 23.82 -15.21
N LEU A 211 9.80 23.16 -14.19
CA LEU A 211 9.72 23.72 -12.84
C LEU A 211 11.08 24.12 -12.26
N HIS A 212 12.10 23.28 -12.45
CA HIS A 212 13.42 23.55 -11.89
C HIS A 212 14.11 24.70 -12.62
N TYR A 213 13.97 24.83 -13.96
CA TYR A 213 14.49 26.00 -14.69
C TYR A 213 13.88 27.32 -14.20
N ALA A 214 12.56 27.36 -13.99
CA ALA A 214 11.89 28.56 -13.48
C ALA A 214 12.42 28.95 -12.09
N MET A 215 12.63 27.98 -11.21
CA MET A 215 13.19 28.20 -9.88
C MET A 215 14.66 28.64 -9.95
N PHE A 216 15.50 27.99 -10.76
CA PHE A 216 16.91 28.35 -10.93
C PHE A 216 17.06 29.78 -11.47
N ASN A 217 16.31 30.14 -12.50
CA ASN A 217 16.34 31.48 -13.07
C ASN A 217 15.93 32.55 -12.04
N GLY A 218 14.96 32.25 -11.17
CA GLY A 218 14.59 33.12 -10.06
C GLY A 218 15.71 33.30 -9.02
N ILE A 219 16.41 32.22 -8.68
CA ILE A 219 17.47 32.22 -7.67
C ILE A 219 18.74 32.93 -8.17
N VAL A 220 19.12 32.76 -9.44
CA VAL A 220 20.31 33.40 -10.03
C VAL A 220 20.24 34.93 -9.89
N GLY A 221 19.05 35.52 -9.99
CA GLY A 221 18.85 36.97 -9.83
C GLY A 221 18.98 37.49 -8.39
N VAL A 222 18.94 36.61 -7.38
CA VAL A 222 18.91 36.99 -5.95
C VAL A 222 20.23 36.67 -5.23
N LEU A 223 21.05 35.78 -5.79
CA LEU A 223 22.29 35.34 -5.15
C LEU A 223 23.43 36.37 -5.28
N SER A 224 24.17 36.54 -4.18
CA SER A 224 25.44 37.27 -4.22
C SER A 224 26.46 36.61 -5.15
N GLU A 225 27.40 37.37 -5.71
CA GLU A 225 28.46 36.83 -6.57
C GLU A 225 29.25 35.68 -5.93
N LYS A 226 29.47 35.74 -4.60
CA LYS A 226 30.16 34.67 -3.87
C LYS A 226 29.32 33.38 -3.83
N ALA A 227 28.03 33.48 -3.57
CA ALA A 227 27.13 32.32 -3.55
C ALA A 227 26.92 31.74 -4.96
N SER A 228 26.87 32.62 -5.97
CA SER A 228 26.71 32.22 -7.38
C SER A 228 27.88 31.37 -7.89
N LYS A 229 29.12 31.70 -7.51
CA LYS A 229 30.32 30.93 -7.87
C LYS A 229 30.38 29.55 -7.22
N VAL A 230 29.80 29.37 -6.03
CA VAL A 230 29.75 28.08 -5.33
C VAL A 230 28.74 27.13 -5.97
N PHE A 231 27.65 27.67 -6.51
CA PHE A 231 26.51 26.89 -7.00
C PHE A 231 26.73 26.26 -8.39
N ARG A 232 27.75 26.69 -9.15
CA ARG A 232 28.15 26.15 -10.47
C ARG A 232 26.96 25.91 -11.44
N PHE A 233 26.18 26.95 -11.71
CA PHE A 233 24.94 26.85 -12.48
C PHE A 233 25.05 26.12 -13.82
N LYS A 234 26.11 26.35 -14.60
CA LYS A 234 26.27 25.66 -15.91
C LYS A 234 26.37 24.14 -15.78
N GLU A 235 27.07 23.65 -14.75
CA GLU A 235 27.20 22.21 -14.48
C GLU A 235 25.86 21.64 -13.97
N GLN A 236 25.12 22.40 -13.15
CA GLN A 236 23.79 21.98 -12.72
C GLN A 236 22.78 21.97 -13.86
N GLU A 237 22.73 23.02 -14.68
CA GLU A 237 21.81 23.12 -15.82
C GLU A 237 22.01 21.96 -16.79
N GLN A 238 23.28 21.65 -17.15
CA GLN A 238 23.60 20.49 -17.99
C GLN A 238 23.20 19.15 -17.35
N LEU A 239 23.40 18.98 -16.04
CA LEU A 239 22.98 17.77 -15.33
C LEU A 239 21.46 17.59 -15.34
N HIS A 240 20.70 18.69 -15.26
CA HIS A 240 19.23 18.61 -15.28
C HIS A 240 18.69 18.32 -16.68
N GLU A 241 19.23 18.96 -17.72
CA GLU A 241 18.87 18.71 -19.13
C GLU A 241 19.17 17.26 -19.54
N GLU A 242 20.38 16.76 -19.26
CA GLU A 242 20.82 15.46 -19.77
C GLU A 242 20.30 14.28 -18.95
N ILE A 243 20.30 14.41 -17.61
CA ILE A 243 20.06 13.27 -16.70
C ILE A 243 18.68 13.34 -16.06
N ILE A 244 18.27 14.49 -15.54
CA ILE A 244 17.04 14.60 -14.74
C ILE A 244 15.80 14.55 -15.63
N ASP A 245 15.75 15.32 -16.71
CA ASP A 245 14.58 15.34 -17.61
C ASP A 245 14.37 13.98 -18.28
N THR A 246 15.45 13.36 -18.75
CA THR A 246 15.44 11.99 -19.28
C THR A 246 15.04 10.97 -18.20
N GLY A 247 15.50 11.15 -16.96
CA GLY A 247 15.17 10.29 -15.82
C GLY A 247 13.69 10.37 -15.45
N LEU A 248 13.13 11.58 -15.35
CA LEU A 248 11.72 11.83 -15.09
C LEU A 248 10.84 11.24 -16.18
N ALA A 249 11.19 11.45 -17.45
CA ALA A 249 10.47 10.85 -18.57
C ALA A 249 10.41 9.32 -18.46
N LYS A 250 11.54 8.67 -18.11
CA LYS A 250 11.59 7.21 -17.90
C LYS A 250 10.72 6.75 -16.72
N ILE A 251 10.69 7.49 -15.62
CA ILE A 251 9.84 7.16 -14.46
C ILE A 251 8.37 7.17 -14.86
N TYR A 252 7.89 8.26 -15.49
CA TYR A 252 6.48 8.35 -15.88
C TYR A 252 6.14 7.36 -17.01
N GLN A 253 7.08 7.10 -17.93
CA GLN A 253 6.93 6.02 -18.92
C GLN A 253 6.74 4.66 -18.23
N SER A 254 7.53 4.34 -17.20
CA SER A 254 7.38 3.07 -16.47
C SER A 254 5.99 2.92 -15.85
N HIS A 255 5.38 4.01 -15.37
CA HIS A 255 4.02 3.98 -14.83
C HIS A 255 2.97 3.67 -15.89
N LEU A 256 3.14 4.20 -17.10
CA LEU A 256 2.30 3.87 -18.25
C LEU A 256 2.47 2.40 -18.67
N GLU A 257 3.71 1.90 -18.68
CA GLU A 257 3.99 0.49 -19.03
C GLU A 257 3.42 -0.49 -18.01
N ILE A 258 3.52 -0.20 -16.71
CA ILE A 258 2.83 -0.96 -15.65
C ILE A 258 1.33 -0.97 -15.94
N GLY A 259 0.74 0.17 -16.30
CA GLY A 259 -0.66 0.26 -16.65
C GLY A 259 -1.04 -0.60 -17.86
N ARG A 260 -0.19 -0.62 -18.89
CA ARG A 260 -0.39 -1.44 -20.10
C ARG A 260 -0.33 -2.93 -19.78
N LYS A 261 0.62 -3.37 -18.94
CA LYS A 261 0.69 -4.78 -18.50
C LYS A 261 -0.58 -5.20 -17.74
N LEU A 262 -1.04 -4.38 -16.79
CA LEU A 262 -2.28 -4.63 -16.06
C LEU A 262 -3.50 -4.69 -17.00
N ALA A 263 -3.56 -3.82 -18.00
CA ALA A 263 -4.62 -3.84 -19.00
C ALA A 263 -4.59 -5.11 -19.86
N ALA A 264 -3.40 -5.55 -20.26
CA ALA A 264 -3.20 -6.77 -21.05
C ALA A 264 -3.63 -8.04 -20.29
N GLU A 265 -3.36 -8.11 -18.98
CA GLU A 265 -3.86 -9.19 -18.11
C GLU A 265 -5.40 -9.27 -18.07
N GLU A 266 -6.07 -8.13 -18.18
CA GLU A 266 -7.53 -8.03 -18.26
C GLU A 266 -8.08 -8.10 -19.71
N GLY A 267 -7.22 -8.27 -20.71
CA GLY A 267 -7.59 -8.37 -22.12
C GLY A 267 -8.06 -7.06 -22.75
N VAL A 268 -7.64 -5.91 -22.22
CA VAL A 268 -7.98 -4.57 -22.73
C VAL A 268 -6.75 -3.95 -23.39
N ASP A 269 -6.90 -3.44 -24.61
CA ASP A 269 -5.84 -2.67 -25.27
C ASP A 269 -5.78 -1.25 -24.67
N LEU A 270 -4.60 -0.86 -24.18
CA LEU A 270 -4.35 0.43 -23.54
C LEU A 270 -3.39 1.26 -24.37
N ALA A 271 -3.93 2.27 -25.05
CA ALA A 271 -3.12 3.32 -25.65
C ALA A 271 -2.46 4.14 -24.53
N ILE A 272 -1.16 4.41 -24.63
CA ILE A 272 -0.45 5.25 -23.65
C ILE A 272 0.10 6.50 -24.31
N THR A 273 0.18 7.59 -23.55
CA THR A 273 0.73 8.86 -24.05
C THR A 273 1.50 9.55 -22.93
N LEU A 274 2.77 9.83 -23.17
CA LEU A 274 3.63 10.61 -22.29
C LEU A 274 3.72 12.04 -22.82
N LEU A 275 3.51 13.03 -21.95
CA LEU A 275 3.63 14.44 -22.27
C LEU A 275 4.63 15.12 -21.32
N ASP A 276 5.34 16.12 -21.83
CA ASP A 276 6.20 17.00 -21.05
C ASP A 276 5.52 18.36 -20.78
N GLY A 277 5.75 18.93 -19.61
CA GLY A 277 5.37 20.28 -19.22
C GLY A 277 4.41 20.34 -18.04
N LYS A 278 3.76 21.49 -17.86
CA LYS A 278 2.88 21.69 -16.70
C LYS A 278 1.68 20.75 -16.76
N CYS A 279 1.56 19.87 -15.77
CA CYS A 279 0.60 18.75 -15.75
C CYS A 279 -0.83 19.12 -16.15
N PHE A 280 -1.50 20.01 -15.40
CA PHE A 280 -2.89 20.36 -15.70
C PHE A 280 -3.07 21.04 -17.07
N GLU A 281 -2.09 21.84 -17.52
CA GLU A 281 -2.15 22.55 -18.79
C GLU A 281 -2.05 21.60 -19.98
N LYS A 282 -1.12 20.64 -19.89
CA LYS A 282 -0.90 19.63 -20.94
C LYS A 282 -2.07 18.66 -21.02
N ILE A 283 -2.61 18.21 -19.88
CA ILE A 283 -3.83 17.37 -19.86
C ILE A 283 -5.02 18.16 -20.40
N LEU A 284 -5.16 19.45 -20.07
CA LEU A 284 -6.25 20.28 -20.59
C LEU A 284 -6.14 20.48 -22.11
N THR A 285 -4.93 20.71 -22.62
CA THR A 285 -4.65 20.84 -24.06
C THR A 285 -4.96 19.53 -24.79
N PHE A 286 -4.52 18.40 -24.21
CA PHE A 286 -4.86 17.07 -24.68
C PHE A 286 -6.37 16.83 -24.71
N ALA A 287 -7.09 17.13 -23.61
CA ALA A 287 -8.53 16.93 -23.53
C ALA A 287 -9.32 17.81 -24.52
N ARG A 288 -8.84 19.02 -24.82
CA ARG A 288 -9.44 19.88 -25.85
C ARG A 288 -9.24 19.34 -27.26
N LYS A 289 -8.12 18.67 -27.52
CA LYS A 289 -7.78 18.10 -28.82
C LYS A 289 -8.48 16.76 -29.05
N GLU A 290 -8.32 15.83 -28.12
CA GLU A 290 -8.81 14.45 -28.25
C GLU A 290 -10.29 14.29 -27.83
N GLN A 291 -10.87 15.30 -27.15
CA GLN A 291 -12.27 15.32 -26.70
C GLN A 291 -12.70 14.01 -26.02
N PRO A 292 -12.03 13.61 -24.91
CA PRO A 292 -12.37 12.39 -24.21
C PRO A 292 -13.78 12.47 -23.64
N TRP A 293 -14.46 11.33 -23.54
CA TRP A 293 -15.77 11.25 -22.91
C TRP A 293 -15.67 11.42 -21.39
N LEU A 294 -14.63 10.82 -20.81
CA LEU A 294 -14.37 10.81 -19.38
C LEU A 294 -12.87 10.94 -19.11
N LEU A 295 -12.52 11.84 -18.19
CA LEU A 295 -11.20 11.97 -17.61
C LEU A 295 -11.21 11.41 -16.17
N ILE A 296 -10.39 10.39 -15.90
CA ILE A 296 -10.26 9.75 -14.59
C ILE A 296 -9.01 10.26 -13.89
N LEU A 297 -9.18 10.82 -12.69
CA LEU A 297 -8.13 11.46 -11.90
C LEU A 297 -8.13 10.94 -10.46
N GLY A 298 -6.93 10.80 -9.87
CA GLY A 298 -6.79 10.74 -8.42
C GLY A 298 -7.22 12.06 -7.77
N ARG A 299 -7.76 12.00 -6.55
CA ARG A 299 -8.04 13.21 -5.76
C ARG A 299 -6.76 13.93 -5.41
N VAL A 300 -5.72 13.15 -5.09
CA VAL A 300 -4.37 13.61 -4.79
C VAL A 300 -3.35 12.84 -5.63
N GLY A 301 -2.13 13.37 -5.70
CA GLY A 301 -1.05 12.79 -6.51
C GLY A 301 0.05 12.14 -5.67
N VAL A 302 1.09 11.67 -6.34
CA VAL A 302 2.22 10.93 -5.74
C VAL A 302 3.00 11.69 -4.66
N HIS A 303 2.95 13.02 -4.66
CA HIS A 303 3.65 13.88 -3.68
C HIS A 303 2.80 14.26 -2.47
N SER A 304 1.56 13.76 -2.38
CA SER A 304 0.68 14.07 -1.27
C SER A 304 0.93 13.14 -0.09
N ASP A 305 0.73 13.68 1.12
CA ASP A 305 0.77 12.88 2.35
C ASP A 305 -0.37 11.86 2.37
N ALA A 306 -0.18 10.77 3.13
CA ALA A 306 -1.13 9.67 3.16
C ALA A 306 -2.49 10.04 3.78
N ASP A 307 -2.51 11.08 4.63
CA ASP A 307 -3.69 11.63 5.30
C ASP A 307 -4.23 12.91 4.65
N GLU A 308 -3.74 13.30 3.47
CA GLU A 308 -4.28 14.44 2.73
C GLU A 308 -5.75 14.21 2.37
N VAL A 309 -6.59 15.16 2.78
CA VAL A 309 -8.06 15.08 2.61
C VAL A 309 -8.53 16.01 1.50
N ASP A 310 -7.77 17.09 1.24
CA ASP A 310 -8.13 18.08 0.22
C ASP A 310 -7.80 17.60 -1.20
N LEU A 311 -8.16 18.40 -2.21
CA LEU A 311 -7.86 18.10 -3.60
C LEU A 311 -6.47 18.61 -4.00
N GLY A 312 -5.75 17.78 -4.74
CA GLY A 312 -4.51 18.18 -5.40
C GLY A 312 -4.75 19.31 -6.40
N SER A 313 -3.77 20.20 -6.53
CA SER A 313 -3.88 21.39 -7.39
C SER A 313 -4.11 21.07 -8.87
N ASN A 314 -3.51 20.00 -9.40
CA ASN A 314 -3.74 19.56 -10.77
C ASN A 314 -5.19 19.07 -10.96
N THR A 315 -5.67 18.24 -10.02
CA THR A 315 -7.03 17.70 -10.03
C THR A 315 -8.06 18.81 -9.92
N GLU A 316 -7.86 19.81 -9.05
CA GLU A 316 -8.76 20.95 -8.95
C GLU A 316 -8.84 21.75 -10.25
N ASN A 317 -7.70 22.09 -10.85
CA ASN A 317 -7.67 22.87 -12.09
C ASN A 317 -8.36 22.12 -13.24
N LEU A 318 -8.08 20.81 -13.36
CA LEU A 318 -8.74 19.97 -14.36
C LEU A 318 -10.25 19.84 -14.10
N LEU A 319 -10.66 19.67 -12.84
CA LEU A 319 -12.07 19.61 -12.47
C LEU A 319 -12.81 20.90 -12.87
N ARG A 320 -12.18 22.07 -12.77
CA ARG A 320 -12.78 23.37 -13.14
C ARG A 320 -12.77 23.63 -14.65
N LEU A 321 -11.74 23.19 -15.36
CA LEU A 321 -11.47 23.64 -16.72
C LEU A 321 -11.66 22.57 -17.81
N ALA A 322 -11.72 21.28 -17.45
CA ALA A 322 -11.85 20.21 -18.44
C ALA A 322 -13.14 20.35 -19.27
N PRO A 323 -13.09 20.10 -20.59
CA PRO A 323 -14.27 20.17 -21.46
C PRO A 323 -15.16 18.92 -21.38
N CYS A 324 -14.76 17.90 -20.62
CA CYS A 324 -15.39 16.59 -20.52
C CYS A 324 -15.75 16.24 -19.08
N ASN A 325 -16.49 15.14 -18.91
CA ASN A 325 -16.82 14.61 -17.59
C ASN A 325 -15.56 14.19 -16.83
N VAL A 326 -15.54 14.35 -15.51
CA VAL A 326 -14.38 14.04 -14.67
C VAL A 326 -14.79 13.06 -13.57
N LEU A 327 -14.12 11.91 -13.50
CA LEU A 327 -14.25 10.97 -12.39
C LEU A 327 -13.08 11.13 -11.44
N LEU A 328 -13.37 11.52 -10.21
CA LEU A 328 -12.40 11.57 -9.12
C LEU A 328 -12.45 10.25 -8.36
N THR A 329 -11.30 9.59 -8.21
CA THR A 329 -11.18 8.37 -7.39
C THR A 329 -10.49 8.67 -6.07
N GLY A 330 -11.07 8.21 -4.96
CA GLY A 330 -10.39 8.20 -3.67
C GLY A 330 -9.98 6.81 -3.20
N GLY A 331 -10.35 5.75 -3.94
CA GLY A 331 -9.80 4.42 -3.73
C GLY A 331 -8.31 4.33 -4.04
N THR A 332 -7.62 3.37 -3.42
CA THR A 332 -6.21 3.09 -3.66
C THR A 332 -6.04 1.69 -4.23
N PHE A 333 -5.13 1.56 -5.20
CA PHE A 333 -4.72 0.29 -5.75
C PHE A 333 -3.21 0.28 -5.92
N TYR A 334 -2.58 -0.78 -5.43
CA TYR A 334 -1.15 -0.98 -5.54
C TYR A 334 -0.91 -2.10 -6.55
N PRO A 335 -0.27 -1.81 -7.70
CA PRO A 335 0.08 -2.85 -8.65
C PRO A 335 0.97 -3.92 -8.00
N PRO A 336 0.88 -5.19 -8.45
CA PRO A 336 1.72 -6.28 -7.96
C PRO A 336 3.22 -5.93 -8.00
N LEU A 337 3.96 -6.36 -6.96
CA LEU A 337 5.36 -5.97 -6.76
C LEU A 337 6.28 -6.41 -7.90
N ASP A 338 6.04 -7.59 -8.46
CA ASP A 338 6.70 -8.15 -9.63
C ASP A 338 6.53 -7.25 -10.86
N VAL A 339 5.30 -6.86 -11.19
CA VAL A 339 5.01 -5.98 -12.35
C VAL A 339 5.70 -4.62 -12.19
N ARG A 340 5.66 -4.04 -10.98
CA ARG A 340 6.35 -2.77 -10.69
C ARG A 340 7.86 -2.90 -10.77
N ALA A 341 8.39 -3.99 -10.22
CA ALA A 341 9.82 -4.21 -10.13
C ALA A 341 10.45 -4.42 -11.50
N GLU A 342 9.79 -5.13 -12.40
CA GLU A 342 10.28 -5.32 -13.78
C GLU A 342 10.45 -3.99 -14.54
N GLU A 343 9.55 -3.02 -14.31
CA GLU A 343 9.55 -1.75 -15.06
C GLU A 343 10.40 -0.66 -14.40
N ILE A 344 10.53 -0.68 -13.07
CA ILE A 344 11.20 0.40 -12.31
C ILE A 344 12.66 0.03 -11.99
N ILE A 345 12.99 -1.27 -11.92
CA ILE A 345 14.31 -1.70 -11.44
C ILE A 345 15.19 -2.17 -12.58
N ALA A 346 16.27 -1.41 -12.81
CA ALA A 346 17.34 -1.84 -13.69
C ALA A 346 18.34 -2.75 -12.95
N TRP A 347 19.00 -3.64 -13.67
CA TRP A 347 20.11 -4.44 -13.16
C TRP A 347 21.40 -3.99 -13.84
N THR A 348 22.51 -3.95 -13.10
CA THR A 348 23.82 -3.81 -13.77
C THR A 348 24.18 -5.14 -14.45
N GLU A 349 25.00 -5.09 -15.51
CA GLU A 349 25.44 -6.29 -16.22
C GLU A 349 26.09 -7.31 -15.27
N GLU A 350 26.85 -6.84 -14.28
CA GLU A 350 27.49 -7.72 -13.31
C GLU A 350 26.49 -8.37 -12.35
N ALA A 351 25.42 -7.65 -11.99
CA ALA A 351 24.34 -8.16 -11.16
C ALA A 351 23.49 -9.18 -11.92
N GLU A 352 23.22 -8.94 -13.21
CA GLU A 352 22.55 -9.92 -14.09
C GLU A 352 23.40 -11.18 -14.27
N ALA A 353 24.69 -11.04 -14.58
CA ALA A 353 25.60 -12.16 -14.72
C ALA A 353 25.68 -12.99 -13.44
N ARG A 354 25.58 -12.35 -12.26
CA ARG A 354 25.50 -13.03 -10.97
C ARG A 354 24.17 -13.74 -10.78
N MET A 355 23.06 -13.16 -11.23
CA MET A 355 21.74 -13.79 -11.20
C MET A 355 21.65 -15.00 -12.15
N GLU A 356 22.38 -14.99 -13.27
CA GLU A 356 22.43 -16.13 -14.20
C GLU A 356 23.11 -17.37 -13.60
N ARG A 357 24.02 -17.17 -12.64
CA ARG A 357 24.69 -18.26 -11.92
C ARG A 357 23.81 -18.90 -10.83
N VAL A 358 22.64 -18.33 -10.56
CA VAL A 358 21.70 -18.86 -9.56
C VAL A 358 20.96 -20.07 -10.16
N PRO A 359 20.87 -21.22 -9.45
CA PRO A 359 20.19 -22.40 -9.96
C PRO A 359 18.74 -22.12 -10.39
N PRO A 360 18.25 -22.70 -11.51
CA PRO A 360 16.93 -22.39 -12.06
C PRO A 360 15.79 -22.58 -11.06
N GLN A 361 15.89 -23.56 -10.16
CA GLN A 361 14.85 -23.86 -9.17
C GLN A 361 14.62 -22.72 -8.16
N VAL A 362 15.63 -21.88 -7.90
CA VAL A 362 15.55 -20.78 -6.92
C VAL A 362 15.72 -19.39 -7.54
N LYS A 363 16.05 -19.31 -8.84
CA LYS A 363 16.31 -18.06 -9.56
C LYS A 363 15.12 -17.09 -9.50
N GLY A 364 13.89 -17.60 -9.70
CA GLY A 364 12.67 -16.79 -9.58
C GLY A 364 12.50 -16.20 -8.17
N VAL A 365 12.61 -17.04 -7.14
CA VAL A 365 12.48 -16.64 -5.73
C VAL A 365 13.56 -15.62 -5.35
N ALA A 366 14.81 -15.84 -5.76
CA ALA A 366 15.92 -14.94 -5.48
C ALA A 366 15.74 -13.58 -6.17
N ARG A 367 15.27 -13.58 -7.43
CA ARG A 367 14.98 -12.34 -8.17
C ARG A 367 13.88 -11.54 -7.47
N THR A 368 12.76 -12.18 -7.12
CA THR A 368 11.67 -11.51 -6.39
C THR A 368 12.13 -10.97 -5.03
N ALA A 369 12.92 -11.71 -4.26
CA ALA A 369 13.44 -11.25 -2.97
C ALA A 369 14.35 -10.02 -3.11
N LEU A 370 15.20 -9.99 -4.14
CA LEU A 370 16.08 -8.86 -4.43
C LEU A 370 15.33 -7.63 -4.93
N LEU A 371 14.38 -7.81 -5.85
CA LEU A 371 13.50 -6.76 -6.33
C LEU A 371 12.73 -6.13 -5.17
N ARG A 372 12.21 -6.96 -4.26
CA ARG A 372 11.53 -6.50 -3.07
C ARG A 372 12.43 -5.71 -2.13
N TYR A 373 13.63 -6.23 -1.84
CA TYR A 373 14.62 -5.52 -1.02
C TYR A 373 14.96 -4.17 -1.63
N ALA A 374 15.17 -4.14 -2.95
CA ALA A 374 15.45 -2.91 -3.67
C ALA A 374 14.31 -1.89 -3.52
N ILE A 375 13.05 -2.29 -3.67
CA ILE A 375 11.90 -1.39 -3.43
C ILE A 375 11.85 -0.88 -1.99
N GLU A 376 12.00 -1.78 -1.00
CA GLU A 376 11.93 -1.43 0.43
C GLU A 376 13.05 -0.46 0.86
N GLN A 377 14.23 -0.58 0.25
CA GLN A 377 15.36 0.32 0.51
C GLN A 377 15.43 1.53 -0.45
N GLY A 378 14.50 1.64 -1.40
CA GLY A 378 14.48 2.72 -2.39
C GLY A 378 15.58 2.62 -3.47
N HIS A 379 16.15 1.45 -3.70
CA HIS A 379 17.06 1.20 -4.82
C HIS A 379 16.27 0.99 -6.12
N THR A 380 16.60 1.78 -7.15
CA THR A 380 16.09 1.64 -8.52
C THR A 380 17.05 0.88 -9.44
N VAL A 381 18.28 0.62 -8.98
CA VAL A 381 19.28 -0.17 -9.69
C VAL A 381 19.83 -1.26 -8.78
N ILE A 382 19.65 -2.52 -9.16
CA ILE A 382 20.25 -3.65 -8.47
C ILE A 382 21.70 -3.79 -8.93
N THR A 383 22.61 -3.42 -8.04
CA THR A 383 24.04 -3.62 -8.18
C THR A 383 24.49 -4.85 -7.38
N ASN A 384 25.72 -5.31 -7.59
CA ASN A 384 26.31 -6.35 -6.74
C ASN A 384 26.27 -5.99 -5.25
N LYS A 385 26.43 -4.70 -4.91
CA LYS A 385 26.34 -4.23 -3.53
C LYS A 385 24.94 -4.41 -2.95
N VAL A 386 23.90 -4.07 -3.71
CA VAL A 386 22.49 -4.29 -3.29
C VAL A 386 22.21 -5.78 -3.12
N ILE A 387 22.74 -6.64 -4.02
CA ILE A 387 22.64 -8.10 -3.87
C ILE A 387 23.31 -8.56 -2.58
N ASP A 388 24.51 -8.05 -2.31
CA ASP A 388 25.25 -8.38 -1.10
C ASP A 388 24.47 -7.92 0.14
N GLU A 389 24.04 -6.66 0.23
CA GLU A 389 23.26 -6.15 1.36
C GLU A 389 21.98 -6.96 1.60
N ALA A 390 21.24 -7.30 0.53
CA ALA A 390 20.08 -8.19 0.62
C ALA A 390 20.48 -9.58 1.13
N MET A 391 21.56 -10.16 0.61
CA MET A 391 22.09 -11.45 1.07
C MET A 391 22.56 -11.40 2.53
N ALA A 392 23.05 -10.26 3.03
CA ALA A 392 23.42 -10.09 4.43
C ALA A 392 22.20 -10.21 5.35
N ILE A 393 21.04 -9.73 4.89
CA ILE A 393 19.78 -9.74 5.64
C ILE A 393 19.09 -11.10 5.52
N PHE A 394 19.04 -11.67 4.31
CA PHE A 394 18.37 -12.95 4.05
C PHE A 394 19.23 -14.18 4.37
N MET A 395 20.56 -14.04 4.34
CA MET A 395 21.55 -15.10 4.60
C MET A 395 22.77 -14.59 5.41
N PRO A 396 22.55 -14.05 6.63
CA PRO A 396 23.61 -13.43 7.45
C PRO A 396 24.82 -14.34 7.70
N THR A 397 24.58 -15.64 7.84
CA THR A 397 25.62 -16.65 8.09
C THR A 397 26.57 -16.85 6.91
N ARG A 398 26.10 -16.73 5.66
CA ARG A 398 26.93 -16.92 4.45
C ARG A 398 27.81 -15.71 4.15
N MET A 399 27.41 -14.50 4.55
CA MET A 399 28.23 -13.30 4.37
C MET A 399 29.27 -13.15 5.48
N ALA A 400 28.96 -13.56 6.72
CA ALA A 400 29.93 -13.63 7.81
C ALA A 400 31.11 -14.58 7.49
N GLU A 401 30.85 -15.70 6.81
CA GLU A 401 31.90 -16.60 6.31
C GLU A 401 32.75 -15.96 5.18
N ARG A 402 32.23 -14.96 4.46
CA ARG A 402 32.86 -14.37 3.26
C ARG A 402 33.65 -13.07 3.53
N MET A 403 33.35 -12.34 4.61
CA MET A 403 33.96 -11.03 4.92
C MET A 403 35.02 -11.02 6.04
N GLN A 404 35.37 -12.16 6.65
CA GLN A 404 36.37 -12.25 7.74
C GLN A 404 36.22 -11.13 8.81
N ILE A 405 35.03 -10.97 9.39
CA ILE A 405 34.82 -10.00 10.47
C ILE A 405 35.12 -10.67 11.83
N LEU A 406 35.80 -9.92 12.70
CA LEU A 406 36.33 -10.35 14.00
C LEU A 406 35.26 -10.94 14.94
N ALA A 407 35.74 -11.82 15.84
CA ALA A 407 34.98 -12.71 16.72
C ALA A 407 33.92 -12.05 17.63
N GLU A 408 33.91 -10.73 17.79
CA GLU A 408 32.94 -10.00 18.61
C GLU A 408 31.58 -9.84 17.92
N ASP A 409 31.54 -9.63 16.61
CA ASP A 409 30.27 -9.45 15.88
C ASP A 409 29.47 -10.76 15.73
N VAL A 410 30.16 -11.91 15.78
CA VAL A 410 29.55 -13.24 15.76
C VAL A 410 28.83 -13.55 17.08
N ALA A 411 29.31 -13.01 18.20
CA ALA A 411 28.66 -13.17 19.50
C ALA A 411 27.34 -12.37 19.56
N VAL A 412 27.35 -11.15 19.00
CA VAL A 412 26.15 -10.29 18.89
C VAL A 412 25.12 -10.89 17.90
N ALA A 413 25.57 -11.48 16.80
CA ALA A 413 24.70 -12.17 15.84
C ALA A 413 24.07 -13.45 16.40
N LYS A 414 24.78 -14.20 17.25
CA LYS A 414 24.24 -15.38 17.98
C LYS A 414 23.12 -15.02 18.93
N LEU A 415 23.30 -13.97 19.73
CA LEU A 415 22.27 -13.47 20.66
C LEU A 415 21.02 -12.98 19.92
N ARG A 416 21.17 -12.41 18.71
CA ARG A 416 20.03 -12.01 17.85
C ARG A 416 19.33 -13.19 17.17
N ALA A 417 20.04 -14.26 16.85
CA ALA A 417 19.47 -15.46 16.22
C ALA A 417 18.68 -16.34 17.20
N GLU A 418 19.10 -16.39 18.48
CA GLU A 418 18.39 -17.12 19.53
C GLU A 418 17.07 -16.43 19.97
N GLN A 419 16.89 -15.16 19.62
CA GLN A 419 15.70 -14.36 19.94
C GLN A 419 14.75 -14.09 18.77
N GLN A 420 14.97 -14.65 17.57
CA GLN A 420 14.12 -14.34 16.41
C GLN A 420 12.75 -15.04 16.48
N PRO A 421 11.62 -14.31 16.56
CA PRO A 421 10.30 -14.89 16.39
C PRO A 421 10.02 -15.20 14.91
N ALA A 422 9.20 -16.23 14.66
CA ALA A 422 8.78 -16.66 13.33
C ALA A 422 8.36 -15.47 12.46
N THR A 423 8.91 -15.40 11.24
CA THR A 423 8.57 -14.36 10.28
C THR A 423 7.41 -14.85 9.43
N ALA A 424 6.29 -14.11 9.45
CA ALA A 424 5.13 -14.37 8.60
C ALA A 424 5.06 -13.31 7.50
N ILE A 425 4.79 -13.71 6.26
CA ILE A 425 4.77 -12.81 5.10
C ILE A 425 3.37 -12.81 4.48
N CYS A 426 2.77 -11.62 4.32
CA CYS A 426 1.52 -11.49 3.57
C CYS A 426 1.76 -11.66 2.06
N ALA A 427 1.03 -12.58 1.44
CA ALA A 427 1.12 -12.88 0.02
C ALA A 427 0.54 -11.79 -0.92
N VAL A 428 -0.16 -10.79 -0.38
CA VAL A 428 -0.84 -9.73 -1.17
C VAL A 428 -0.05 -8.42 -1.14
N CYS A 429 0.23 -7.89 0.06
CA CYS A 429 0.94 -6.62 0.28
C CYS A 429 2.45 -6.80 0.49
N GLY A 430 2.91 -8.04 0.69
CA GLY A 430 4.27 -8.35 1.11
C GLY A 430 4.54 -8.12 2.61
N TYR A 431 3.69 -7.41 3.37
CA TYR A 431 3.95 -7.02 4.76
C TYR A 431 4.50 -8.16 5.63
N THR A 432 5.67 -7.94 6.23
CA THR A 432 6.34 -8.91 7.10
C THR A 432 6.00 -8.64 8.56
N VAL A 433 5.55 -9.68 9.23
CA VAL A 433 5.32 -9.67 10.67
C VAL A 433 6.52 -10.33 11.33
N ARG A 434 7.19 -9.57 12.20
CA ARG A 434 8.23 -10.11 13.10
C ARG A 434 7.61 -10.17 14.49
N GLY A 435 7.38 -11.36 15.02
CA GLY A 435 6.83 -11.50 16.37
C GLY A 435 5.91 -12.71 16.54
N PRO A 436 5.74 -13.19 17.78
CA PRO A 436 4.85 -14.31 18.10
C PRO A 436 3.35 -13.95 18.05
N ARG A 437 2.99 -12.74 17.61
CA ARG A 437 1.60 -12.28 17.57
C ARG A 437 0.95 -12.67 16.24
N PRO A 438 -0.16 -13.44 16.26
CA PRO A 438 -0.89 -13.75 15.04
C PRO A 438 -1.47 -12.46 14.45
N VAL A 439 -1.08 -12.11 13.24
CA VAL A 439 -1.65 -10.96 12.52
C VAL A 439 -2.94 -11.39 11.88
N VAL A 440 -4.04 -10.84 12.40
CA VAL A 440 -5.41 -11.16 11.98
C VAL A 440 -5.71 -10.55 10.59
N THR A 441 -5.12 -9.39 10.30
CA THR A 441 -5.29 -8.64 9.03
C THR A 441 -4.01 -7.85 8.67
N CYS A 442 -3.59 -7.85 7.39
CA CYS A 442 -2.46 -7.04 6.93
C CYS A 442 -2.79 -5.55 7.15
N PRO A 443 -1.99 -4.77 7.90
CA PRO A 443 -2.24 -3.35 8.13
C PRO A 443 -2.03 -2.49 6.88
N VAL A 444 -1.42 -3.06 5.83
CA VAL A 444 -1.14 -2.37 4.56
C VAL A 444 -2.24 -2.59 3.51
N CYS A 445 -2.86 -3.78 3.45
CA CYS A 445 -3.88 -4.09 2.42
C CYS A 445 -5.18 -4.72 2.93
N GLY A 446 -5.31 -4.98 4.24
CA GLY A 446 -6.49 -5.60 4.83
C GLY A 446 -6.65 -7.11 4.60
N ALA A 447 -5.69 -7.79 3.95
CA ALA A 447 -5.76 -9.24 3.71
C ALA A 447 -5.82 -10.05 5.03
N GLY A 448 -6.65 -11.09 5.06
CA GLY A 448 -6.84 -11.96 6.22
C GLY A 448 -5.63 -12.85 6.56
N ALA A 449 -5.67 -13.46 7.75
CA ALA A 449 -4.59 -14.31 8.28
C ALA A 449 -4.25 -15.53 7.40
N ASP A 450 -5.19 -16.01 6.58
CA ASP A 450 -5.01 -17.11 5.61
C ASP A 450 -3.99 -16.79 4.51
N ARG A 451 -3.72 -15.50 4.29
CA ARG A 451 -2.78 -15.01 3.29
C ARG A 451 -1.36 -14.81 3.82
N PHE A 452 -1.06 -15.28 5.04
CA PHE A 452 0.28 -15.25 5.64
C PHE A 452 0.99 -16.60 5.55
N GLN A 453 2.23 -16.61 5.08
CA GLN A 453 3.08 -17.81 5.03
C GLN A 453 4.12 -17.76 6.17
N VAL A 454 4.25 -18.86 6.94
CA VAL A 454 5.13 -19.00 8.11
C VAL A 454 6.25 -20.01 7.83
N ILE A 455 7.47 -19.74 8.31
CA ILE A 455 8.63 -20.63 8.19
C ILE A 455 9.14 -20.99 9.62
N SER A 456 9.14 -22.27 10.04
CA SER A 456 9.63 -22.71 11.38
C SER A 456 10.57 -23.94 11.36
N ARG A 457 11.32 -24.13 12.47
CA ARG A 457 12.33 -25.18 12.70
C ARG A 457 11.73 -26.57 12.96
N GLU A 458 10.51 -26.68 13.51
CA GLU A 458 9.88 -27.98 13.79
C GLU A 458 9.56 -28.76 12.51
N VAL A 459 9.33 -28.05 11.40
CA VAL A 459 9.12 -28.65 10.07
C VAL A 459 10.36 -29.45 9.63
N VAL A 460 11.55 -29.07 10.08
CA VAL A 460 12.82 -29.73 9.72
C VAL A 460 13.06 -30.98 10.57
N GLU A 461 12.68 -30.96 11.85
CA GLU A 461 12.86 -32.10 12.77
C GLU A 461 11.81 -33.21 12.55
N ALA A 462 10.61 -32.86 12.08
CA ALA A 462 9.57 -33.82 11.68
C ALA A 462 10.00 -34.71 10.50
N ILE A 463 10.76 -34.15 9.55
CA ILE A 463 11.28 -34.87 8.37
C ILE A 463 12.26 -35.98 8.78
N ALA A 464 13.09 -35.74 9.79
CA ALA A 464 14.08 -36.72 10.26
C ALA A 464 13.46 -37.94 10.97
N THR A 465 12.25 -37.82 11.50
CA THR A 465 11.54 -38.93 12.18
C THR A 465 10.86 -39.87 11.19
N GLN A 466 10.51 -39.38 10.00
CA GLN A 466 9.92 -40.18 8.91
C GLN A 466 10.95 -41.06 8.18
N GLU A 467 12.25 -40.77 8.26
CA GLU A 467 13.35 -41.55 7.66
C GLU A 467 13.85 -42.70 8.58
N GLY A 468 12.91 -43.42 9.21
CA GLY A 468 13.19 -44.71 9.89
C GLY A 468 13.88 -44.62 11.27
N GLY A 469 14.06 -43.43 11.83
CA GLY A 469 14.65 -43.22 13.17
C GLY A 469 16.16 -42.95 13.16
N ILE A 470 16.72 -42.65 14.34
CA ILE A 470 18.07 -42.11 14.51
C ILE A 470 18.90 -43.07 15.38
N GLU A 471 20.06 -43.54 14.89
CA GLU A 471 21.03 -44.27 15.72
C GLU A 471 22.37 -43.54 15.76
N ALA A 472 23.00 -43.53 16.93
CA ALA A 472 24.32 -42.97 17.17
C ALA A 472 25.41 -44.01 16.89
N GLU A 473 26.46 -43.62 16.17
CA GLU A 473 27.63 -44.48 15.93
C GLU A 473 28.91 -43.69 16.23
N GLU A 474 29.90 -44.34 16.85
CA GLU A 474 31.17 -43.72 17.22
C GLU A 474 32.11 -43.67 16.00
N SER A 475 32.33 -42.45 15.49
CA SER A 475 33.11 -42.21 14.26
C SER A 475 34.62 -42.16 14.49
N LEU A 476 35.04 -41.76 15.70
CA LEU A 476 36.40 -41.67 16.22
C LEU A 476 36.34 -41.82 17.76
N PRO A 477 37.43 -42.22 18.44
CA PRO A 477 37.43 -42.38 19.90
C PRO A 477 36.92 -41.11 20.60
N GLY A 478 35.76 -41.20 21.27
CA GLY A 478 35.09 -40.11 21.97
C GLY A 478 34.20 -39.18 21.12
N ILE A 479 33.92 -39.49 19.84
CA ILE A 479 33.08 -38.67 18.96
C ILE A 479 31.95 -39.49 18.34
N GLU A 480 30.75 -39.35 18.92
CA GLU A 480 29.51 -39.94 18.39
C GLU A 480 28.86 -39.06 17.32
N VAL A 481 28.41 -39.68 16.23
CA VAL A 481 27.66 -39.03 15.16
C VAL A 481 26.38 -39.84 14.91
N LYS A 482 25.24 -39.15 14.81
CA LYS A 482 23.95 -39.81 14.62
C LYS A 482 23.59 -39.89 13.15
N TRP A 483 23.10 -41.05 12.72
CA TRP A 483 22.64 -41.30 11.36
C TRP A 483 21.17 -41.70 11.39
N SER A 484 20.39 -41.18 10.43
CA SER A 484 19.10 -41.78 10.07
C SER A 484 19.32 -43.19 9.53
N ALA A 485 18.36 -44.09 9.75
CA ALA A 485 18.45 -45.47 9.29
C ALA A 485 18.61 -45.55 7.76
N ASP A 486 17.80 -44.78 7.03
CA ASP A 486 17.81 -44.78 5.57
C ASP A 486 19.12 -44.20 4.99
N ALA A 487 19.72 -43.18 5.62
CA ALA A 487 21.01 -42.64 5.19
C ALA A 487 22.16 -43.63 5.38
N ARG A 488 22.05 -44.51 6.38
CA ARG A 488 23.03 -45.56 6.61
C ARG A 488 22.90 -46.67 5.60
N ASP A 489 21.68 -47.05 5.25
CA ASP A 489 21.42 -48.03 4.20
C ASP A 489 21.89 -47.52 2.83
N ALA A 490 21.75 -46.21 2.57
CA ALA A 490 22.35 -45.59 1.39
C ALA A 490 23.89 -45.78 1.29
N LEU A 491 24.61 -45.76 2.42
CA LEU A 491 26.05 -46.08 2.40
C LEU A 491 26.33 -47.55 2.07
N ARG A 492 25.43 -48.48 2.43
CA ARG A 492 25.62 -49.91 2.16
C ARG A 492 25.49 -50.25 0.67
N GLU A 493 24.72 -49.46 -0.07
CA GLU A 493 24.56 -49.57 -1.54
C GLU A 493 25.83 -49.21 -2.33
N VAL A 494 26.85 -48.62 -1.70
CA VAL A 494 28.15 -48.38 -2.35
C VAL A 494 28.95 -49.67 -2.39
N THR A 495 28.94 -50.38 -3.52
CA THR A 495 29.53 -51.74 -3.63
C THR A 495 31.03 -51.80 -3.33
N ASP A 496 31.80 -50.75 -3.65
CA ASP A 496 33.24 -50.67 -3.37
C ASP A 496 33.54 -50.25 -1.92
N ALA A 497 34.25 -51.11 -1.19
CA ALA A 497 34.54 -50.93 0.24
C ALA A 497 35.52 -49.77 0.55
N TYR A 498 36.36 -49.36 -0.40
CA TYR A 498 37.24 -48.21 -0.24
C TYR A 498 36.46 -46.90 -0.47
N LEU A 499 35.67 -46.84 -1.54
CA LEU A 499 34.83 -45.68 -1.86
C LEU A 499 33.74 -45.46 -0.81
N ARG A 500 33.16 -46.54 -0.25
CA ARG A 500 32.21 -46.46 0.87
C ARG A 500 32.80 -45.80 2.11
N ARG A 501 34.01 -46.19 2.50
CA ARG A 501 34.73 -45.58 3.64
C ARG A 501 35.07 -44.12 3.38
N ARG A 502 35.46 -43.79 2.14
CA ARG A 502 35.74 -42.41 1.73
C ARG A 502 34.48 -41.54 1.75
N ALA A 503 33.34 -42.05 1.26
CA ALA A 503 32.05 -41.36 1.30
C ALA A 503 31.57 -41.15 2.75
N LYS A 504 31.61 -42.20 3.59
CA LYS A 504 31.28 -42.11 5.03
C LYS A 504 32.12 -41.03 5.72
N ALA A 505 33.45 -41.07 5.58
CA ALA A 505 34.33 -40.08 6.20
C ALA A 505 34.09 -38.65 5.70
N ARG A 506 33.74 -38.46 4.42
CA ARG A 506 33.41 -37.15 3.85
C ARG A 506 32.09 -36.61 4.44
N VAL A 507 31.07 -37.46 4.53
CA VAL A 507 29.76 -37.09 5.10
C VAL A 507 29.88 -36.80 6.60
N GLU A 508 30.62 -37.60 7.36
CA GLU A 508 30.81 -37.36 8.81
C GLU A 508 31.70 -36.14 9.09
N LYS A 509 32.74 -35.89 8.28
CA LYS A 509 33.54 -34.66 8.40
C LYS A 509 32.70 -33.42 8.07
N TYR A 510 31.81 -33.51 7.10
CA TYR A 510 30.89 -32.43 6.76
C TYR A 510 29.87 -32.19 7.88
N ALA A 511 29.24 -33.25 8.39
CA ALA A 511 28.32 -33.19 9.51
C ALA A 511 28.97 -32.60 10.77
N ARG A 512 30.21 -33.01 11.10
CA ARG A 512 30.97 -32.47 12.24
C ARG A 512 31.38 -31.01 12.04
N SER A 513 31.89 -30.65 10.86
CA SER A 513 32.31 -29.26 10.59
C SER A 513 31.15 -28.28 10.57
N LYS A 514 29.94 -28.75 10.21
CA LYS A 514 28.70 -27.96 10.20
C LYS A 514 27.80 -28.19 11.42
N ARG A 515 28.26 -28.94 12.44
CA ARG A 515 27.55 -29.29 13.68
C ARG A 515 26.12 -29.84 13.44
N ILE A 516 25.96 -30.63 12.39
CA ILE A 516 24.68 -31.27 12.05
C ILE A 516 24.45 -32.43 13.03
N PRO A 517 23.32 -32.44 13.78
CA PRO A 517 23.12 -33.38 14.88
C PRO A 517 22.78 -34.79 14.39
N VAL A 518 22.17 -34.93 13.20
CA VAL A 518 21.74 -36.19 12.60
C VAL A 518 21.96 -36.15 11.09
N ILE A 519 22.57 -37.20 10.54
CA ILE A 519 22.81 -37.34 9.10
C ILE A 519 21.58 -38.01 8.45
N THR A 520 20.79 -37.23 7.72
CA THR A 520 19.58 -37.67 7.00
C THR A 520 19.89 -38.12 5.56
N CYS A 521 18.95 -38.82 4.92
CA CYS A 521 19.10 -39.30 3.55
C CYS A 521 19.27 -38.13 2.58
N GLN A 522 18.51 -37.05 2.80
CA GLN A 522 18.61 -35.81 2.03
C GLN A 522 20.03 -35.18 2.06
N LEU A 523 20.74 -35.32 3.17
CA LEU A 523 22.13 -34.85 3.30
C LEU A 523 23.13 -35.85 2.71
N ALA A 524 22.95 -37.14 3.00
CA ALA A 524 23.92 -38.18 2.66
C ALA A 524 23.90 -38.56 1.17
N LEU A 525 22.72 -38.70 0.56
CA LEU A 525 22.56 -39.16 -0.83
C LEU A 525 23.35 -38.32 -1.85
N PRO A 526 23.21 -36.98 -1.91
CA PRO A 526 23.95 -36.19 -2.89
C PRO A 526 25.47 -36.26 -2.68
N MET A 527 25.92 -36.33 -1.43
CA MET A 527 27.35 -36.40 -1.11
C MET A 527 27.98 -37.75 -1.44
N ILE A 528 27.24 -38.84 -1.22
CA ILE A 528 27.68 -40.20 -1.57
C ILE A 528 27.74 -40.33 -3.09
N GLU A 529 26.70 -39.89 -3.81
CA GLU A 529 26.65 -39.95 -5.27
C GLU A 529 27.78 -39.13 -5.92
N GLU A 530 28.03 -37.90 -5.44
CA GLU A 530 29.14 -37.06 -5.92
C GLU A 530 30.52 -37.69 -5.64
N THR A 531 30.66 -38.44 -4.56
CA THR A 531 31.96 -39.02 -4.15
C THR A 531 32.25 -40.35 -4.84
N VAL A 532 31.21 -41.12 -5.13
CA VAL A 532 31.32 -42.50 -5.60
C VAL A 532 31.07 -42.61 -7.10
N GLY A 533 30.26 -41.70 -7.67
CA GLY A 533 29.76 -41.78 -9.04
C GLY A 533 28.54 -42.70 -9.14
N ARG A 534 27.55 -42.32 -9.96
CA ARG A 534 26.27 -43.03 -10.11
C ARG A 534 26.44 -44.45 -10.65
N ASP A 535 27.50 -44.71 -11.40
CA ASP A 535 27.88 -45.98 -12.00
C ASP A 535 28.28 -47.06 -10.98
N LYS A 536 28.59 -46.68 -9.74
CA LYS A 536 29.10 -47.58 -8.68
C LYS A 536 28.11 -47.80 -7.52
N LEU A 537 26.88 -47.32 -7.68
CA LEU A 537 25.79 -47.45 -6.70
C LEU A 537 24.90 -48.65 -7.05
N GLY A 538 24.51 -49.43 -6.04
CA GLY A 538 23.68 -50.61 -6.20
C GLY A 538 22.25 -50.31 -6.66
N SER A 539 21.52 -51.34 -7.09
CA SER A 539 20.15 -51.22 -7.60
C SER A 539 19.13 -50.72 -6.56
N GLY A 540 19.47 -50.73 -5.26
CA GLY A 540 18.63 -50.16 -4.20
C GLY A 540 18.65 -48.63 -4.16
N TRP A 541 19.63 -47.99 -4.82
CA TRP A 541 19.84 -46.54 -4.78
C TRP A 541 18.65 -45.73 -5.33
N ASP A 542 18.10 -46.13 -6.48
CA ASP A 542 16.93 -45.49 -7.08
C ASP A 542 15.68 -45.58 -6.19
N THR A 543 15.56 -46.67 -5.42
CA THR A 543 14.43 -46.92 -4.52
C THR A 543 14.47 -46.00 -3.29
N LEU A 544 15.67 -45.74 -2.75
CA LEU A 544 15.89 -44.79 -1.64
C LEU A 544 15.64 -43.34 -2.07
N LEU A 545 16.01 -43.00 -3.31
CA LEU A 545 15.81 -41.67 -3.91
C LEU A 545 14.34 -41.37 -4.24
N ALA A 546 13.55 -42.42 -4.54
CA ALA A 546 12.11 -42.29 -4.77
C ALA A 546 11.31 -42.14 -3.47
N ARG A 547 11.75 -42.78 -2.38
CA ARG A 547 11.10 -42.70 -1.04
C ARG A 547 11.30 -41.35 -0.33
N THR A 548 12.26 -40.54 -0.76
CA THR A 548 12.63 -39.25 -0.14
C THR A 548 11.80 -38.05 -0.65
N ARG A 549 10.79 -38.24 -1.51
CA ARG A 549 9.87 -37.16 -1.95
C ARG A 549 8.68 -37.04 -1.00
N PHE A 550 8.61 -35.92 -0.28
CA PHE A 550 7.56 -35.61 0.68
C PHE A 550 6.44 -34.75 0.06
N GLU A 551 5.18 -35.10 0.32
CA GLU A 551 4.00 -34.24 0.14
C GLU A 551 3.57 -33.68 1.52
N PRO A 552 3.36 -32.36 1.67
CA PRO A 552 3.04 -31.78 2.96
C PRO A 552 1.59 -32.04 3.41
N ALA A 553 1.44 -32.50 4.66
CA ALA A 553 0.17 -32.66 5.36
C ALA A 553 -0.37 -31.32 5.91
N PRO A 554 -1.70 -31.15 6.09
CA PRO A 554 -2.29 -29.89 6.53
C PRO A 554 -1.98 -29.57 8.00
N ALA A 555 -1.92 -28.27 8.30
CA ALA A 555 -1.48 -27.74 9.59
C ALA A 555 -2.41 -28.11 10.76
N PRO A 556 -1.89 -28.43 11.97
CA PRO A 556 -2.71 -28.66 13.14
C PRO A 556 -3.22 -27.34 13.73
N GLY A 557 -4.47 -27.38 14.22
CA GLY A 557 -5.19 -26.26 14.80
C GLY A 557 -4.64 -25.74 16.13
N ALA A 558 -5.10 -24.52 16.43
CA ALA A 558 -4.79 -23.72 17.60
C ALA A 558 -4.94 -24.45 18.95
N ARG A 559 -3.96 -24.24 19.84
CA ARG A 559 -4.15 -24.30 21.29
C ARG A 559 -3.42 -23.16 21.98
N ALA A 560 -4.05 -22.68 23.03
CA ALA A 560 -3.77 -21.45 23.76
C ALA A 560 -2.75 -21.61 24.91
N ALA A 561 -2.20 -20.46 25.30
CA ALA A 561 -1.88 -19.98 26.67
C ALA A 561 -0.50 -20.21 27.32
N ALA A 562 0.02 -19.07 27.81
CA ALA A 562 0.84 -18.80 29.01
C ALA A 562 2.38 -18.96 28.96
N GLY A 563 3.06 -17.88 29.37
CA GLY A 563 4.49 -17.84 29.72
C GLY A 563 4.95 -16.42 30.08
N GLY A 564 4.82 -16.03 31.36
CA GLY A 564 5.19 -14.71 31.90
C GLY A 564 6.66 -14.61 32.36
N THR A 565 7.15 -13.38 32.46
CA THR A 565 8.46 -13.04 33.04
C THR A 565 8.41 -13.14 34.57
N GLY A 566 9.50 -13.57 35.21
CA GLY A 566 9.55 -13.99 36.63
C GLY A 566 9.46 -12.87 37.69
N PHE A 567 8.96 -11.69 37.36
CA PHE A 567 8.82 -10.56 38.29
C PHE A 567 7.34 -10.18 38.46
N THR A 568 6.93 -9.95 39.71
CA THR A 568 5.56 -9.54 40.03
C THR A 568 5.52 -8.03 40.18
N TRP A 569 4.79 -7.33 39.32
CA TRP A 569 4.66 -5.87 39.38
C TRP A 569 3.47 -5.46 40.24
N THR A 570 3.62 -4.46 41.09
CA THR A 570 2.45 -3.85 41.75
C THR A 570 1.65 -3.01 40.75
N GLU A 571 0.36 -2.80 41.03
CA GLU A 571 -0.50 -1.98 40.17
C GLU A 571 0.03 -0.54 40.05
N GLU A 572 0.58 0.01 41.14
CA GLU A 572 1.17 1.36 41.17
C GLU A 572 2.44 1.46 40.30
N ALA A 573 3.32 0.44 40.34
CA ALA A 573 4.52 0.40 39.51
C ALA A 573 4.17 0.25 38.02
N THR A 574 3.15 -0.55 37.70
CA THR A 574 2.66 -0.74 36.33
C THR A 574 2.09 0.57 35.78
N ALA A 575 1.23 1.24 36.56
CA ALA A 575 0.66 2.54 36.19
C ALA A 575 1.74 3.61 36.00
N ARG A 576 2.83 3.56 36.78
CA ARG A 576 3.95 4.49 36.64
C ARG A 576 4.76 4.26 35.36
N LEU A 577 4.97 3.01 34.99
CA LEU A 577 5.65 2.63 33.75
C LEU A 577 4.82 2.98 32.51
N ASP A 578 3.49 2.86 32.59
CA ASP A 578 2.59 3.19 31.48
C ASP A 578 2.53 4.70 31.15
N ARG A 579 3.04 5.57 32.04
CA ARG A 579 3.24 6.99 31.73
C ARG A 579 4.42 7.24 30.78
N VAL A 580 5.33 6.28 30.61
CA VAL A 580 6.41 6.36 29.61
C VAL A 580 5.81 6.10 28.22
N PRO A 581 6.12 6.88 27.16
CA PRO A 581 5.57 6.65 25.82
C PRO A 581 5.75 5.20 25.34
N ALA A 582 4.69 4.62 24.79
CA ALA A 582 4.68 3.22 24.34
C ALA A 582 5.68 2.98 23.19
N GLY A 583 6.16 1.74 23.09
CA GLY A 583 7.20 1.34 22.15
C GLY A 583 8.58 1.28 22.80
N PHE A 584 9.64 1.49 22.02
CA PHE A 584 11.03 1.26 22.43
C PHE A 584 11.42 1.90 23.77
N MET A 585 10.92 3.11 24.06
CA MET A 585 11.24 3.82 25.31
C MET A 585 10.66 3.12 26.55
N ARG A 586 9.44 2.59 26.49
CA ARG A 586 8.81 1.88 27.61
C ARG A 586 9.44 0.50 27.82
N ASP A 587 9.78 -0.20 26.73
CA ASP A 587 10.39 -1.53 26.78
C ASP A 587 11.79 -1.47 27.40
N MET A 588 12.64 -0.53 26.95
CA MET A 588 13.95 -0.26 27.55
C MET A 588 13.85 0.13 29.03
N THR A 589 12.88 0.97 29.38
CA THR A 589 12.68 1.41 30.77
C THR A 589 12.23 0.24 31.65
N ARG A 590 11.41 -0.67 31.12
CA ARG A 590 10.98 -1.89 31.81
C ARG A 590 12.17 -2.81 32.10
N GLU A 591 13.00 -3.09 31.09
CA GLU A 591 14.20 -3.92 31.25
C GLU A 591 15.15 -3.35 32.29
N GLU A 592 15.32 -2.03 32.32
CA GLU A 592 16.17 -1.36 33.30
C GLU A 592 15.62 -1.48 34.73
N VAL A 593 14.30 -1.35 34.91
CA VAL A 593 13.63 -1.58 36.20
C VAL A 593 13.77 -3.03 36.65
N GLU A 594 13.59 -4.00 35.75
CA GLU A 594 13.77 -5.42 36.05
C GLU A 594 15.23 -5.75 36.39
N ARG A 595 16.20 -5.09 35.74
CA ARG A 595 17.62 -5.20 36.07
C ARG A 595 17.93 -4.64 37.45
N VAL A 596 17.34 -3.50 37.83
CA VAL A 596 17.48 -2.93 39.18
C VAL A 596 16.83 -3.83 40.23
N ALA A 597 15.68 -4.43 39.92
CA ALA A 597 15.02 -5.40 40.78
C ALA A 597 15.88 -6.66 40.99
N ALA A 598 16.45 -7.20 39.90
CA ALA A 598 17.37 -8.33 39.94
C ALA A 598 18.65 -8.01 40.74
N ALA A 599 19.23 -6.82 40.55
CA ALA A 599 20.42 -6.38 41.28
C ALA A 599 20.17 -6.21 42.79
N ARG A 600 18.94 -5.87 43.18
CA ARG A 600 18.52 -5.81 44.60
C ARG A 600 18.03 -7.15 45.15
N GLY A 601 17.94 -8.19 44.32
CA GLY A 601 17.45 -9.51 44.71
C GLY A 601 15.96 -9.53 45.07
N VAL A 602 15.17 -8.58 44.57
CA VAL A 602 13.73 -8.50 44.83
C VAL A 602 12.92 -9.06 43.66
N THR A 603 11.93 -9.89 43.95
CA THR A 603 11.05 -10.53 42.95
C THR A 603 9.75 -9.77 42.70
N THR A 604 9.44 -8.80 43.58
CA THR A 604 8.27 -7.91 43.46
C THR A 604 8.75 -6.49 43.18
N ILE A 605 8.26 -5.90 42.10
CA ILE A 605 8.61 -4.54 41.68
C ILE A 605 7.53 -3.59 42.21
N ASP A 606 7.87 -2.88 43.28
CA ASP A 606 7.06 -1.81 43.84
C ASP A 606 7.38 -0.45 43.17
N LEU A 607 6.66 0.59 43.57
CA LEU A 607 6.85 1.94 43.01
C LEU A 607 8.26 2.48 43.23
N ALA A 608 8.92 2.14 44.34
CA ALA A 608 10.26 2.63 44.66
C ALA A 608 11.32 2.00 43.75
N VAL A 609 11.24 0.68 43.50
CA VAL A 609 12.12 -0.01 42.55
C VAL A 609 11.88 0.48 41.12
N CYS A 610 10.62 0.78 40.78
CA CYS A 610 10.25 1.33 39.48
C CYS A 610 10.83 2.73 39.23
N GLU A 611 10.77 3.64 40.22
CA GLU A 611 11.33 5.00 40.07
C GLU A 611 12.86 4.97 39.96
N ASP A 612 13.54 4.12 40.73
CA ASP A 612 14.99 3.97 40.64
C ASP A 612 15.44 3.41 39.28
N GLY A 613 14.70 2.45 38.72
CA GLY A 613 14.98 1.93 37.38
C GLY A 613 14.75 2.98 36.28
N ILE A 614 13.69 3.78 36.40
CA ILE A 614 13.44 4.90 35.48
C ILE A 614 14.54 5.97 35.60
N GLY A 615 15.03 6.22 36.83
CA GLY A 615 16.15 7.11 37.09
C GLY A 615 17.43 6.66 36.39
N HIS A 616 17.78 5.38 36.49
CA HIS A 616 18.91 4.80 35.78
C HIS A 616 18.74 4.88 34.26
N ALA A 617 17.56 4.53 33.73
CA ALA A 617 17.28 4.62 32.30
C ALA A 617 17.48 6.05 31.75
N ARG A 618 17.08 7.08 32.52
CA ARG A 618 17.31 8.49 32.15
C ARG A 618 18.78 8.88 32.21
N ALA A 619 19.53 8.41 33.21
CA ALA A 619 20.97 8.68 33.31
C ALA A 619 21.75 8.07 32.15
N THR A 620 21.49 6.80 31.83
CA THR A 620 22.08 6.11 30.68
C THR A 620 21.73 6.79 29.35
N MET A 621 20.48 7.26 29.20
CA MET A 621 20.07 7.99 27.99
C MET A 621 20.79 9.34 27.86
N ASN A 622 20.98 10.07 28.96
CA ASN A 622 21.73 11.32 28.97
C ASN A 622 23.22 11.11 28.65
N GLU A 623 23.84 10.03 29.12
CA GLU A 623 25.23 9.69 28.77
C GLU A 623 25.39 9.32 27.29
N VAL A 624 24.43 8.57 26.72
CA VAL A 624 24.42 8.24 25.29
C VAL A 624 24.24 9.49 24.42
N LEU A 625 23.38 10.43 24.84
CA LEU A 625 23.21 11.72 24.18
C LEU A 625 24.47 12.60 24.27
N ALA A 626 25.14 12.64 25.43
CA ALA A 626 26.37 13.39 25.61
C ALA A 626 27.54 12.82 24.78
N GLY A 627 27.65 11.49 24.65
CA GLY A 627 28.63 10.81 23.80
C GLY A 627 28.43 11.08 22.31
N TYR A 628 27.18 11.27 21.87
CA TYR A 628 26.86 11.62 20.48
C TYR A 628 27.26 13.05 20.09
N VAL A 629 27.27 13.99 21.04
CA VAL A 629 27.65 15.40 20.79
C VAL A 629 29.18 15.58 20.73
N SER A 630 29.94 14.75 21.45
CA SER A 630 31.41 14.84 21.51
C SER A 630 32.15 14.28 20.28
N ASN A 631 31.48 13.51 19.41
CA ASN A 631 32.11 12.82 18.28
C ASN A 631 31.97 13.52 16.90
N LYS A 632 31.47 14.77 16.87
CA LYS A 632 31.60 15.62 15.67
C LYS A 632 32.97 16.31 15.66
N LYS A 633 33.97 15.69 15.01
CA LYS A 633 35.14 16.45 14.52
C LYS A 633 34.68 17.38 13.38
N PRO A 634 35.16 18.64 13.33
CA PRO A 634 34.81 19.57 12.27
C PRO A 634 35.46 19.11 10.95
N ARG A 635 34.69 19.15 9.87
CA ARG A 635 35.19 19.15 8.49
C ARG A 635 35.00 20.54 7.91
#